data_AF-A0A662CJR2-F1
#
_entry.id   AF-A0A662CJR2-F1
#
_cell.length_a   1.000
_cell.length_b   1.000
_cell.length_c   1.000
_cell.angle_alpha   90.00
_cell.angle_beta   90.00
_cell.angle_gamma   90.00
#
_symmetry.space_group_name_H-M   'P 1'
#
loop_
_entity.id
_entity.type
_entity.pdbx_description
1 polymer ?
#
loop_
_entity_poly.entity_id
_entity_poly.type
_entity_poly.pdbx_seq_one_letter_code
_entity_poly.pdbx_strand_id
1 'polypeptide(L)' 'MELRDAILGRRSVRKYKSDPVPKEVLEEIMDLAVWAPSGMNRQNWFFVVVAGDLRDRVVEICYQGYLSYIG' A
#
# COMPACT_ATOMS: atom_id res chain seq x y z
N MET A 1 -20.10 -1.10 -6.98
CA MET A 1 -19.82 -2.44 -6.43
C MET A 1 -20.31 -2.42 -4.99
N GLU A 2 -21.03 -3.44 -4.55
CA GLU A 2 -21.47 -3.53 -3.17
C GLU A 2 -20.29 -3.85 -2.23
N LEU A 3 -20.33 -3.35 -0.99
CA LEU A 3 -19.25 -3.53 -0.02
C LEU A 3 -18.86 -5.00 0.18
N ARG A 4 -19.86 -5.89 0.23
CA ARG A 4 -19.65 -7.33 0.38
C ARG A 4 -18.74 -7.89 -0.71
N ASP A 5 -18.96 -7.47 -1.95
CA ASP A 5 -18.21 -7.99 -3.10
C ASP A 5 -16.79 -7.43 -3.14
N ALA A 6 -16.59 -6.18 -2.72
CA ALA A 6 -15.26 -5.60 -2.57
C ALA A 6 -14.42 -6.38 -1.53
N ILE A 7 -15.01 -6.71 -0.38
CA ILE A 7 -14.36 -7.47 0.69
C ILE A 7 -14.01 -8.88 0.22
N LEU A 8 -14.98 -9.62 -0.32
CA LEU A 8 -14.79 -11.02 -0.74
C LEU A 8 -13.97 -11.17 -2.02
N GLY A 9 -13.94 -10.14 -2.88
CA GLY A 9 -13.22 -10.11 -4.14
C GLY A 9 -11.73 -9.77 -4.03
N ARG A 10 -11.32 -9.08 -2.96
CA ARG A 10 -9.91 -8.70 -2.77
C ARG A 10 -8.98 -9.92 -2.75
N ARG A 11 -7.84 -9.83 -3.45
CA ARG A 11 -6.78 -10.85 -3.48
C ARG A 11 -5.41 -10.21 -3.23
N SER A 12 -4.45 -11.01 -2.76
CA SER A 12 -3.05 -10.60 -2.70
C SER A 12 -2.42 -10.75 -4.09
N VAL A 13 -2.43 -9.67 -4.86
CA VAL A 13 -1.88 -9.60 -6.22
C VAL A 13 -0.35 -9.47 -6.14
N ARG A 14 0.37 -10.17 -7.04
CA ARG A 14 1.85 -10.19 -7.07
C ARG A 14 2.46 -9.80 -8.42
N LYS A 15 1.62 -9.45 -9.40
CA LYS A 15 2.03 -8.97 -10.72
C LYS A 15 1.12 -7.81 -11.10
N TYR A 16 1.73 -6.66 -11.37
CA TYR A 16 1.04 -5.41 -11.67
C TYR A 16 1.41 -4.95 -13.08
N LYS A 17 0.58 -4.09 -13.66
CA LYS A 17 0.94 -3.38 -14.90
C LYS A 17 1.97 -2.29 -14.59
N SER A 18 2.65 -1.80 -15.62
CA SER A 18 3.58 -0.67 -15.52
C SER A 18 2.88 0.69 -15.42
N ASP A 19 1.58 0.74 -15.71
CA ASP A 19 0.79 1.97 -15.65
C ASP A 19 0.77 2.52 -14.21
N PRO A 20 1.18 3.78 -13.98
CA PRO A 20 1.10 4.39 -12.66
C PRO A 20 -0.35 4.65 -12.27
N VAL A 21 -0.63 4.61 -10.96
CA VAL A 21 -1.91 5.06 -10.42
C VAL A 21 -1.92 6.59 -10.39
N PRO A 22 -2.97 7.28 -10.87
CA PRO A 22 -3.09 8.73 -10.76
C PRO A 22 -3.00 9.20 -9.30
N LYS A 23 -2.44 10.40 -9.10
CA LYS A 23 -2.17 10.93 -7.76
C LYS A 23 -3.46 11.13 -6.96
N GLU A 24 -4.50 11.60 -7.63
CA GLU A 24 -5.80 11.92 -7.06
C GLU A 24 -6.48 10.66 -6.50
N VAL A 25 -6.31 9.53 -7.20
CA VAL A 25 -6.80 8.22 -6.74
C VAL A 25 -6.05 7.76 -5.49
N LEU A 26 -4.73 8.00 -5.42
CA LEU A 26 -3.96 7.68 -4.22
C LEU A 26 -4.41 8.52 -3.03
N GLU A 27 -4.61 9.84 -3.24
CA GLU A 27 -5.10 10.76 -2.21
C GLU A 27 -6.48 10.36 -1.68
N GLU A 28 -7.42 10.04 -2.57
CA GLU A 28 -8.75 9.54 -2.19
C GLU A 28 -8.67 8.27 -1.33
N ILE A 29 -7.80 7.32 -1.70
CA ILE A 29 -7.61 6.08 -0.91
C ILE A 29 -7.08 6.42 0.49
N MET A 30 -6.15 7.36 0.60
CA MET A 30 -5.61 7.77 1.90
C MET A 30 -6.67 8.44 2.77
N ASP A 31 -7.46 9.35 2.19
CA ASP A 31 -8.56 10.04 2.88
C ASP A 31 -9.63 9.07 3.39
N LEU A 32 -9.89 7.99 2.65
CA LEU A 32 -10.79 6.92 3.11
C LEU A 32 -10.14 6.05 4.19
N ALA A 33 -8.84 5.74 4.08
CA ALA A 33 -8.14 4.86 4.99
C ALA A 33 -8.09 5.38 6.44
N VAL A 34 -7.98 6.70 6.62
CA VAL A 34 -7.92 7.33 7.95
C VAL A 34 -9.23 7.24 8.75
N TRP A 35 -10.34 6.84 8.12
CA TRP A 35 -11.60 6.59 8.83
C TRP A 35 -11.64 5.25 9.56
N ALA A 36 -10.61 4.41 9.43
CA ALA A 36 -10.50 3.19 10.22
C ALA A 36 -10.51 3.52 11.72
N PRO A 37 -11.28 2.79 12.56
CA PRO A 37 -11.27 3.04 13.99
C PRO A 37 -9.88 2.76 14.58
N SER A 38 -9.47 3.59 15.54
CA SER A 38 -8.26 3.37 16.33
C SER A 38 -8.57 3.45 17.82
N GLY A 39 -7.80 2.72 18.64
CA GLY A 39 -7.97 2.76 20.10
C GLY A 39 -7.84 4.18 20.63
N MET A 40 -8.89 4.67 21.28
CA MET A 40 -9.01 6.07 21.75
C MET A 40 -8.91 7.12 20.63
N ASN A 41 -9.28 6.76 19.40
CA ASN A 41 -9.15 7.60 18.20
C ASN A 41 -7.77 8.25 18.04
N ARG A 42 -6.71 7.51 18.36
CA ARG A 42 -5.33 8.02 18.32
C ARG A 42 -4.83 8.31 16.90
N GLN A 43 -5.35 7.61 15.90
CA GLN A 43 -4.98 7.82 14.50
C GLN A 43 -3.46 7.72 14.24
N ASN A 44 -2.77 6.83 14.97
CA ASN A 44 -1.31 6.69 14.95
C ASN A 44 -0.76 6.06 13.64
N TRP A 45 -1.54 6.01 12.57
CA TRP A 45 -1.06 5.57 11.27
C TRP A 45 -0.17 6.65 10.66
N PHE A 46 0.97 6.23 10.12
CA PHE A 46 1.87 7.08 9.35
C PHE A 46 2.10 6.39 8.02
N PHE A 47 1.76 7.10 6.94
CA PHE A 47 1.80 6.54 5.60
C PHE A 47 2.88 7.24 4.78
N VAL A 48 3.68 6.44 4.10
CA VAL A 48 4.68 6.92 3.12
C VAL A 48 4.36 6.25 1.80
N VAL A 49 3.95 7.05 0.81
CA VAL A 49 3.72 6.59 -0.55
C VAL A 49 4.98 6.86 -1.36
N VAL A 50 5.55 5.82 -1.98
CA VAL A 50 6.74 5.92 -2.83
C VAL A 50 6.39 5.54 -4.27
N ALA A 51 6.96 6.26 -5.22
CA ALA A 51 6.79 6.03 -6.66
C ALA A 51 8.11 6.26 -7.42
N GLY A 52 8.17 5.81 -8.68
CA GLY A 52 9.34 5.95 -9.54
C GLY A 52 10.62 5.39 -8.93
N ASP A 53 11.75 6.06 -9.16
CA ASP A 53 13.08 5.63 -8.73
C ASP A 53 13.19 5.34 -7.23
N LEU A 54 12.47 6.10 -6.38
CA LEU A 54 12.49 5.88 -4.94
C LEU A 54 11.83 4.54 -4.58
N ARG A 55 10.71 4.21 -5.23
CA ARG A 55 10.04 2.92 -5.05
C ARG A 55 10.96 1.78 -5.44
N ASP A 56 11.71 1.92 -6.54
CA ASP A 56 12.61 0.87 -7.01
C ASP A 56 13.80 0.67 -6.05
N ARG A 57 14.34 1.76 -5.50
CA ARG A 57 15.36 1.67 -4.44
C ARG A 57 14.86 0.99 -3.17
N VAL A 58 13.64 1.28 -2.74
CA VAL A 58 13.04 0.63 -1.56
C VAL A 58 12.89 -0.88 -1.81
N VAL A 59 12.44 -1.28 -3.00
CA VAL A 59 12.33 -2.70 -3.37
C VAL A 59 13.68 -3.40 -3.34
N GLU A 60 14.73 -2.78 -3.89
CA GLU A 60 16.09 -3.32 -3.86
C GLU A 60 16.56 -3.56 -2.42
N ILE A 61 16.40 -2.56 -1.53
CA ILE A 61 16.77 -2.68 -0.11
C ILE A 61 16.01 -3.83 0.57
N CYS A 62 14.69 -3.92 0.34
CA CYS A 62 13.88 -5.00 0.90
C CYS A 62 14.34 -6.39 0.40
N TYR A 63 14.73 -6.49 -0.88
CA TYR A 63 15.22 -7.74 -1.45
C TYR A 63 16.56 -8.17 -0.84
N GLN A 64 17.50 -7.23 -0.71
CA GLN A 64 18.78 -7.48 -0.04
C GLN A 64 18.61 -7.90 1.41
N GLY A 65 17.72 -7.22 2.15
CA GLY A 65 17.38 -7.58 3.52
C GLY A 65 16.81 -9.00 3.61
N TYR A 66 15.91 -9.38 2.70
CA TYR A 66 15.38 -10.74 2.63
C TYR A 66 16.48 -11.78 2.40
N LEU A 67 17.36 -11.57 1.42
CA LEU A 67 18.48 -12.48 1.13
C LEU A 67 19.40 -12.66 2.34
N SER A 68 19.69 -11.57 3.07
CA SER A 68 20.52 -11.63 4.28
C SER A 68 19.88 -12.38 5.46
N TYR A 69 18.55 -12.49 5.47
CA TYR A 69 17.82 -13.19 6.53
C TYR A 69 17.73 -14.69 6.28
N ILE A 70 17.68 -15.11 5.01
CA ILE A 70 17.51 -16.52 4.63
C ILE A 70 18.82 -17.25 4.31
N GLY A 71 19.91 -16.51 4.09
CA GLY A 71 21.26 -17.06 3.86
C GLY A 71 22.05 -17.18 5.15
#